data_AF-A0A258XHY6-F1
#
_entry.id   AF-A0A258XHY6-F1
#
_cell.length_a   1.000
_cell.length_b   1.000
_cell.length_c   1.000
_cell.angle_alpha   90.00
_cell.angle_beta   90.00
_cell.angle_gamma   90.00
#
_symmetry.space_group_name_H-M   'P 1'
#
loop_
_entity.id
_entity.type
_entity.pdbx_description
1 polymer ?
#
loop_
_entity_poly.entity_id
_entity_poly.type
_entity_poly.pdbx_seq_one_letter_code
_entity_poly.pdbx_strand_id
1 'polypeptide(L)' 'YTLWQRRTDAPMWQTKLLESAETKASLPGVRADDWLFGVNAVAADGSESPVASAVPGGQFGPLPPAIAKP' A
#
# COMPACT_ATOMS: atom_id res chain seq x y z
N TYR A 1 -9.75 -11.20 -0.01
CA TYR A 1 -8.56 -10.33 -0.01
C TYR A 1 -8.19 -9.97 1.39
N THR A 2 -6.90 -9.86 1.64
CA THR A 2 -6.37 -9.40 2.92
C THR A 2 -5.58 -8.13 2.67
N LEU A 3 -5.88 -7.09 3.45
CA LEU A 3 -5.16 -5.83 3.50
C LEU A 3 -4.15 -5.88 4.63
N TRP A 4 -2.91 -5.59 4.30
CA TRP A 4 -1.78 -5.50 5.20
C TRP A 4 -1.34 -4.05 5.34
N GLN A 5 -0.83 -3.73 6.53
CA GLN A 5 -0.09 -2.50 6.75
C GLN A 5 1.28 -2.82 7.37
N ARG A 6 2.27 -2.00 7.02
CA ARG A 6 3.56 -1.95 7.71
C ARG A 6 4.03 -0.51 7.83
N ARG A 7 4.82 -0.23 8.86
CA ARG A 7 5.53 1.05 8.94
C ARG A 7 6.49 1.17 7.77
N THR A 8 6.75 2.39 7.32
CA THR A 8 7.66 2.68 6.20
C THR A 8 9.09 2.19 6.47
N ASP A 9 9.50 2.12 7.74
CA ASP A 9 10.80 1.64 8.23
C ASP A 9 10.84 0.15 8.60
N ALA A 10 9.69 -0.54 8.61
CA ALA A 10 9.63 -1.95 9.00
C ALA A 10 10.01 -2.86 7.82
N PRO A 11 10.86 -3.89 8.03
CA PRO A 11 11.32 -4.76 6.94
C PRO A 11 10.25 -5.73 6.42
N MET A 12 9.26 -6.08 7.26
CA MET A 12 8.25 -7.09 6.95
C MET A 12 6.83 -6.55 7.13
N TRP A 13 5.85 -7.20 6.50
CA TRP A 13 4.43 -6.98 6.81
C TRP A 13 4.14 -7.44 8.23
N GLN A 14 3.54 -6.57 9.04
CA GLN A 14 3.36 -6.82 10.47
C GLN A 14 1.90 -6.95 10.87
N THR A 15 1.00 -6.20 10.22
CA THR A 15 -0.38 -6.10 10.67
C THR A 15 -1.35 -6.43 9.55
N LYS A 16 -2.22 -7.41 9.81
CA LYS A 16 -3.39 -7.73 9.01
C LYS A 16 -4.50 -6.75 9.41
N LEU A 17 -4.80 -5.78 8.54
CA LEU A 17 -5.69 -4.67 8.85
C LEU A 17 -7.15 -5.00 8.56
N LEU A 18 -7.41 -5.72 7.47
CA LEU A 18 -8.75 -6.08 7.04
C LEU A 18 -8.72 -7.35 6.21
N GLU A 19 -9.74 -8.19 6.37
CA GLU A 19 -10.06 -9.29 5.47
C GLU A 19 -11.43 -9.03 4.85
N SER A 20 -11.51 -8.97 3.52
CA SER A 20 -12.75 -8.67 2.82
C SER A 20 -12.80 -9.33 1.45
N ALA A 21 -14.01 -9.64 0.99
CA ALA A 21 -14.25 -10.05 -0.39
C ALA A 21 -14.26 -8.84 -1.36
N GLU A 22 -14.33 -7.62 -0.83
CA GLU A 22 -14.29 -6.40 -1.63
C GLU A 22 -12.90 -6.11 -2.19
N THR A 23 -12.87 -5.44 -3.34
CA THR A 23 -11.65 -4.97 -4.02
C THR A 23 -11.29 -3.52 -3.67
N LYS A 24 -12.02 -2.92 -2.71
CA LYS A 24 -11.82 -1.56 -2.24
C LYS A 24 -11.97 -1.50 -0.72
N ALA A 25 -11.21 -0.63 -0.08
CA ALA A 25 -11.33 -0.32 1.35
C ALA A 25 -10.95 1.14 1.58
N SER A 26 -11.58 1.77 2.58
CA SER A 26 -11.26 3.14 3.00
C SER A 26 -10.85 3.14 4.47
N LEU A 27 -9.78 3.86 4.80
CA LEU A 27 -9.18 3.89 6.13
C LEU A 27 -9.23 5.31 6.69
N PRO A 28 -10.37 5.74 7.26
CA PRO A 28 -10.48 7.08 7.82
C PRO A 28 -9.56 7.25 9.03
N GLY A 29 -8.90 8.41 9.11
CA GLY A 29 -8.01 8.74 10.22
C GLY A 29 -6.61 8.11 10.15
N VAL A 30 -6.29 7.37 9.09
CA VAL A 30 -4.93 6.85 8.87
C VAL A 30 -4.11 7.85 8.07
N ARG A 31 -2.97 8.26 8.64
CA ARG A 31 -1.99 9.08 7.92
C ARG A 31 -1.19 8.21 6.95
N ALA A 32 -1.38 8.43 5.64
CA ALA A 32 -0.80 7.58 4.60
C ALA A 32 0.74 7.57 4.59
N ASP A 33 1.41 8.66 4.98
CA ASP A 33 2.88 8.74 4.97
C ASP A 33 3.57 7.79 5.95
N ASP A 34 2.86 7.37 7.01
CA ASP A 34 3.41 6.51 8.06
C ASP A 34 3.36 5.03 7.70
N TRP A 35 2.62 4.68 6.64
CA TRP A 35 2.24 3.30 6.35
C TRP A 35 2.42 2.96 4.88
N LEU A 36 2.88 1.74 4.66
CA LEU A 36 2.78 1.07 3.37
C LEU A 36 1.63 0.06 3.45
N PHE A 37 0.86 -0.02 2.38
CA PHE A 37 -0.30 -0.91 2.27
C PHE A 37 -0.04 -1.98 1.23
N GLY A 38 -0.35 -3.21 1.58
CA GLY A 38 -0.22 -4.37 0.72
C GLY A 38 -1.51 -5.17 0.67
N VAL A 39 -1.78 -5.82 -0.45
CA VAL A 39 -2.95 -6.68 -0.61
C VAL A 39 -2.51 -8.03 -1.14
N ASN A 40 -3.03 -9.11 -0.55
CA ASN A 40 -2.98 -10.43 -1.16
C ASN A 40 -4.38 -11.03 -1.35
N ALA A 41 -4.49 -11.92 -2.33
CA ALA A 41 -5.66 -12.75 -2.52
C ALA A 41 -5.59 -13.97 -1.61
N VAL A 42 -6.73 -14.36 -1.05
CA VAL A 42 -6.90 -15.59 -0.27
C VAL A 42 -7.98 -16.38 -0.96
N ALA A 43 -7.64 -17.59 -1.42
CA ALA A 43 -8.57 -18.50 -2.05
C ALA A 43 -9.40 -19.27 -1.01
N ALA A 44 -10.47 -19.93 -1.46
CA ALA A 44 -11.39 -20.65 -0.58
C ALA A 44 -10.76 -21.85 0.14
N ASP A 45 -9.66 -22.37 -0.40
CA ASP A 45 -8.83 -23.42 0.19
C ASP A 45 -7.81 -22.89 1.22
N GLY A 46 -7.76 -21.56 1.43
CA GLY A 46 -6.81 -20.89 2.31
C GLY A 46 -5.47 -20.56 1.66
N SER A 47 -5.27 -20.85 0.37
CA SER A 47 -4.05 -20.49 -0.35
C SER A 47 -3.93 -18.97 -0.50
N GLU A 48 -2.76 -18.41 -0.18
CA GLU A 48 -2.50 -16.97 -0.23
C GLU A 48 -1.53 -16.60 -1.34
N SER A 49 -1.86 -15.55 -2.11
CA SER A 49 -0.90 -14.96 -3.05
C SER A 49 0.19 -14.18 -2.30
N PRO A 50 1.33 -13.85 -2.95
CA PRO A 50 2.22 -12.82 -2.45
C PRO A 50 1.48 -11.49 -2.23
N VAL A 51 1.98 -10.70 -1.28
CA VAL A 51 1.45 -9.36 -1.00
C VAL A 51 1.92 -8.39 -2.08
N ALA A 52 0.98 -7.85 -2.85
CA ALA A 52 1.21 -6.80 -3.82
C ALA A 52 1.02 -5.42 -3.17
N SER A 53 1.94 -4.49 -3.38
CA SER A 53 1.84 -3.11 -2.87
C SER A 53 2.08 -2.14 -4.01
N ALA A 54 1.11 -1.26 -4.29
CA ALA A 54 1.16 -0.32 -5.40
C ALA A 54 1.87 1.00 -5.02
N VAL A 55 2.90 0.95 -4.19
CA VAL A 55 3.91 2.02 -4.20
C VAL A 55 4.91 1.68 -5.31
N PRO A 56 4.97 2.44 -6.42
CA PRO A 56 6.14 2.38 -7.28
C PRO A 56 7.30 2.82 -6.38
N GLY A 57 8.21 1.91 -6.06
CA GLY A 57 9.45 2.29 -5.39
C GLY A 57 10.12 3.38 -6.23
N GLY A 58 10.16 4.61 -5.73
CA GLY A 58 10.97 5.68 -6.32
C GLY A 58 10.29 6.61 -7.33
N GLN A 59 8.96 6.76 -7.39
CA GLN A 59 8.34 7.85 -8.17
C GLN A 59 8.37 9.20 -7.43
N PHE A 60 9.47 9.48 -6.72
CA PHE A 60 9.81 10.80 -6.20
C PHE A 60 10.84 11.41 -7.16
N GLY A 61 10.35 11.92 -8.29
CA GLY A 61 11.17 12.68 -9.23
C GLY A 61 11.19 14.15 -8.86
N PRO A 62 12.31 14.88 -9.05
CA PRO A 62 12.28 16.33 -8.96
C PRO A 62 11.23 16.90 -9.92
N LEU A 63 10.47 17.90 -9.45
CA LEU A 63 9.60 18.67 -10.33
C LEU A 63 10.45 19.24 -11.48
N PRO A 64 9.92 19.30 -12.72
CA PRO A 64 10.61 20.02 -13.78
C PRO A 64 10.88 21.46 -13.34
N PRO A 65 12.04 22.05 -13.71
CA PRO A 65 12.37 23.41 -13.33
C PRO A 65 11.24 24.34 -13.78
N ALA A 66 10.84 25.25 -12.90
CA ALA A 66 9.83 26.24 -13.22
C ALA A 66 10.26 26.98 -14.49
N ILE A 67 9.42 26.92 -15.53
CA ILE A 67 9.63 27.71 -16.73
C ILE A 67 9.53 29.18 -16.30
N ALA A 68 10.65 29.91 -16.33
CA ALA A 68 10.64 31.34 -16.10
C ALA A 68 9.72 31.97 -17.15
N LYS A 69 8.67 32.64 -16.67
CA LYS A 69 7.70 33.33 -17.51
C LYS A 69 8.41 34.51 -18.20
N PRO A 70 8.23 34.72 -19.52
CA PRO A 70 8.85 35.83 -20.23
C PRO A 70 8.36 37.19 -19.72
#